data_AF-A0A526M4X6-F1
#
_entry.id   AF-A0A526M4X6-F1
#
_cell.length_a   1.000
_cell.length_b   1.000
_cell.length_c   1.000
_cell.angle_alpha   90.00
_cell.angle_beta   90.00
_cell.angle_gamma   90.00
#
_symmetry.space_group_name_H-M   'P 1'
#
loop_
_entity.id
_entity.type
_entity.pdbx_description
1 polymer ?
#
loop_
_entity_poly.entity_id
_entity_poly.type
_entity_poly.pdbx_seq_one_letter_code
_entity_poly.pdbx_strand_id
1 'polypeptide(L)' 'FQVATLEFIGEDGALTGVKCCEVDEKRKPIAGTEFVIRADLAFIAIGFAGPAAVGPVSELTGQMKIAIDSRRSNNVEAN' A
#
# COMPACT_ATOMS: atom_id res chain seq x y z
N PHE A 1 9.64 16.74 -2.16
CA PHE A 1 8.48 16.30 -2.94
C PHE A 1 7.84 15.11 -2.22
N GLN A 2 6.79 15.36 -1.44
CA GLN A 2 6.01 14.31 -0.77
C GLN A 2 4.57 14.44 -1.23
N VAL A 3 4.01 13.38 -1.80
CA VAL A 3 2.65 13.36 -2.34
C VAL A 3 1.94 12.08 -1.94
N ALA A 4 0.63 12.14 -1.79
CA ALA A 4 -0.22 10.97 -1.61
C ALA A 4 -1.00 10.69 -2.89
N THR A 5 -1.08 9.40 -3.26
CA THR A 5 -2.03 8.93 -4.27
C THR A 5 -3.44 9.00 -3.71
N LEU A 6 -4.33 9.70 -4.40
CA LEU A 6 -5.75 9.81 -4.06
C LEU A 6 -6.60 8.84 -4.87
N GLU A 7 -6.31 8.68 -6.16
CA GLU A 7 -7.16 7.93 -7.09
C GLU A 7 -6.38 7.45 -8.31
N PHE A 8 -6.73 6.25 -8.82
CA PHE A 8 -6.35 5.80 -10.16
C PHE A 8 -7.48 6.17 -11.12
N ILE A 9 -7.17 7.01 -12.11
CA ILE A 9 -8.12 7.48 -13.11
C ILE A 9 -7.97 6.59 -14.35
N GLY A 10 -9.08 6.09 -14.86
CA GLY A 10 -9.07 5.23 -16.05
C GLY A 10 -10.37 5.30 -16.84
N GLU A 11 -10.29 4.95 -18.11
CA GLU A 11 -11.37 4.90 -19.08
C GLU A 11 -11.30 3.55 -19.81
N ASP A 12 -12.46 2.92 -20.05
CA ASP A 12 -12.55 1.62 -20.75
C ASP A 12 -11.62 0.51 -20.21
N GLY A 13 -11.37 0.51 -18.90
CA GLY A 13 -10.51 -0.46 -18.23
C GLY A 13 -9.00 -0.21 -18.37
N ALA A 14 -8.59 0.89 -19.00
CA ALA A 14 -7.21 1.34 -19.09
C ALA A 14 -6.92 2.49 -18.12
N LEU A 15 -5.74 2.48 -17.49
CA LEU A 15 -5.27 3.61 -16.69
C LEU A 15 -4.94 4.78 -17.61
N THR A 16 -5.35 5.99 -17.24
CA THR A 16 -5.01 7.22 -17.98
C THR A 16 -4.29 8.24 -17.10
N GLY A 17 -4.41 8.12 -15.77
CA GLY A 17 -3.66 8.93 -14.83
C GLY A 17 -3.79 8.53 -13.38
N VAL A 18 -3.01 9.18 -12.53
CA VAL A 18 -3.04 9.03 -11.08
C VAL A 18 -3.24 10.40 -10.47
N LYS A 19 -4.34 10.57 -9.73
CA LYS A 19 -4.61 11.79 -8.96
C LYS A 19 -3.77 11.76 -7.70
N CYS A 20 -3.02 12.82 -7.47
CA CYS A 20 -2.16 13.01 -6.30
C CYS A 20 -2.49 14.34 -5.62
N CYS A 21 -2.00 14.51 -4.40
CA CYS A 21 -1.94 15.80 -3.69
C CYS A 21 -0.65 15.90 -2.89
N GLU A 22 -0.22 17.12 -2.58
CA GLU A 22 0.84 17.34 -1.60
C GLU A 22 0.36 16.94 -0.20
N VAL A 23 1.33 16.58 0.65
CA VAL A 23 1.05 16.22 2.04
C VAL A 23 1.89 17.02 3.03
N ASP A 24 1.36 17.20 4.23
CA ASP A 24 2.07 17.80 5.36
C ASP A 24 3.16 16.87 5.94
N GLU A 25 3.87 17.34 6.97
CA GLU A 25 4.91 16.57 7.66
C GLU A 25 4.40 15.25 8.29
N LYS A 26 3.09 15.15 8.54
CA LYS A 26 2.42 13.95 9.06
C LYS A 26 1.79 13.10 7.95
N ARG A 27 2.11 13.38 6.68
CA ARG A 27 1.55 12.75 5.48
C ARG A 27 0.03 12.91 5.34
N LYS A 28 -0.55 14.00 5.86
CA LYS A 28 -1.96 14.32 5.62
C LYS A 28 -2.12 15.10 4.31
N PRO A 29 -3.10 14.74 3.45
CA PRO A 29 -3.43 15.51 2.24
C PRO A 29 -3.65 17.01 2.51
N ILE A 30 -3.08 17.86 1.66
CA ILE A 30 -3.31 19.31 1.66
C ILE A 30 -4.35 19.62 0.58
N ALA A 31 -5.55 20.03 0.99
CA ALA A 31 -6.62 20.37 0.06
C ALA A 31 -6.23 21.53 -0.87
N GLY A 32 -6.63 21.44 -2.14
CA GLY A 32 -6.31 22.43 -3.17
C GLY A 32 -4.95 22.23 -3.85
N THR A 33 -4.19 21.21 -3.45
CA THR A 33 -2.92 20.82 -4.08
C THR A 33 -3.08 19.60 -4.99
N GLU A 34 -4.31 19.25 -5.36
CA GLU A 34 -4.57 18.09 -6.21
C GLU A 34 -4.10 18.32 -7.64
N PHE A 35 -3.46 17.30 -8.20
CA PHE A 35 -3.03 17.29 -9.60
C PHE A 35 -3.07 15.87 -10.15
N VAL A 36 -3.00 15.74 -11.48
CA VAL A 36 -3.01 14.43 -12.16
C VAL A 36 -1.66 14.21 -12.82
N ILE A 37 -1.07 13.05 -12.56
CA ILE A 37 0.07 12.53 -13.30
C ILE A 37 -0.48 11.61 -14.39
N ARG A 38 -0.29 11.95 -15.66
CA ARG A 38 -0.69 11.07 -16.78
C ARG A 38 0.13 9.77 -16.72
N ALA A 39 -0.55 8.64 -16.80
CA ALA A 39 0.09 7.32 -16.74
C ALA A 39 -0.81 6.26 -17.37
N ASP A 40 -0.21 5.38 -18.17
CA ASP A 40 -0.90 4.24 -18.78
C ASP A 40 -0.68 2.92 -18.00
N LEU A 41 0.22 2.95 -17.01
CA LEU A 41 0.57 1.82 -16.13
C LEU A 41 1.01 2.31 -14.75
N ALA A 42 0.60 1.62 -13.70
CA ALA A 42 1.04 1.88 -12.33
C ALA A 42 1.59 0.61 -11.66
N PHE A 43 2.74 0.74 -11.01
CA PHE A 43 3.31 -0.32 -10.17
C PHE A 43 3.02 -0.03 -8.71
N ILE A 44 2.35 -0.96 -8.04
CA ILE A 44 2.04 -0.84 -6.61
C ILE A 44 3.16 -1.49 -5.80
N ALA A 45 3.97 -0.65 -5.16
CA ALA A 45 5.11 -1.06 -4.34
C ALA A 45 4.96 -0.62 -2.87
N ILE A 46 3.76 -0.81 -2.29
CA ILE A 46 3.43 -0.37 -0.92
C ILE A 46 3.95 -1.30 0.19
N GLY A 47 4.66 -2.37 -0.19
CA GLY A 47 5.17 -3.38 0.73
C GLY A 47 4.15 -4.46 1.07
N PHE A 48 4.45 -5.22 2.12
CA PHE A 48 3.68 -6.38 2.56
C PHE A 48 3.24 -6.19 4.02
N ALA A 49 1.94 -6.35 4.30
CA ALA A 49 1.39 -6.23 5.66
C ALA A 49 1.51 -7.53 6.46
N GLY A 50 1.71 -8.66 5.77
CA GLY A 50 1.73 -9.99 6.36
C GLY A 50 0.72 -10.95 5.73
N PRO A 51 0.83 -12.25 6.02
CA PRO A 51 -0.09 -13.24 5.50
C PRO A 51 -1.50 -13.03 6.08
N ALA A 52 -2.52 -13.46 5.34
CA ALA A 52 -3.87 -13.47 5.85
C ALA A 52 -3.99 -14.38 7.08
N ALA A 53 -4.86 -14.00 8.04
CA ALA A 53 -5.07 -14.80 9.25
C ALA A 53 -5.73 -16.16 8.96
N VAL A 54 -6.42 -16.30 7.83
CA VAL A 54 -7.09 -17.53 7.39
C VAL A 54 -6.18 -18.33 6.44
N GLY A 55 -6.38 -19.65 6.41
CA GLY A 55 -5.63 -20.58 5.55
C GLY A 55 -4.35 -21.09 6.24
N PRO A 56 -3.18 -21.07 5.58
CA PRO A 56 -1.95 -21.68 6.11
C PRO A 56 -1.56 -21.20 7.51
N VAL A 57 -1.80 -19.91 7.82
CA VAL A 57 -1.53 -19.35 9.16
C VAL A 57 -2.37 -20.04 10.22
N SER A 58 -3.66 -20.24 9.97
CA SER A 58 -4.56 -20.92 10.91
C SER A 58 -4.25 -22.42 11.05
N GLU A 59 -3.91 -23.09 9.95
CA GLU A 59 -3.59 -24.53 9.92
C GLU A 59 -2.31 -24.87 10.68
N LEU A 60 -1.34 -23.95 10.68
CA LEU A 60 -0.02 -24.12 11.29
C LEU A 60 0.11 -23.34 12.61
N THR A 61 -1.02 -23.00 13.24
CA THR A 61 -1.06 -22.33 14.55
C THR A 61 -0.27 -23.14 15.58
N GLY A 62 0.63 -22.48 16.31
CA GLY A 62 1.49 -23.12 17.31
C GLY A 62 2.70 -23.86 16.74
N GLN A 63 2.83 -23.96 15.41
CA GLN A 63 3.95 -24.59 14.72
C GLN A 63 4.88 -23.59 14.02
N MET A 64 4.48 -22.32 13.95
CA MET A 64 5.25 -21.24 13.35
C MET A 64 5.26 -20.02 14.27
N LYS A 65 6.36 -19.26 14.22
CA LYS A 65 6.48 -17.99 14.94
C LYS A 65 6.19 -16.83 14.00
N ILE A 66 5.29 -15.95 14.44
CA ILE A 66 4.99 -14.70 13.75
C ILE A 66 5.65 -13.56 14.52
N ALA A 67 6.46 -12.77 13.83
CA ALA A 67 7.10 -11.57 14.37
C ALA A 67 6.48 -10.31 13.76
N ILE A 68 6.29 -9.29 14.59
CA ILE A 68 5.82 -7.96 14.16
C ILE A 68 7.02 -7.03 14.06
N ASP A 69 7.23 -6.44 12.88
CA ASP A 69 8.34 -5.50 12.66
C ASP A 69 8.02 -4.07 13.13
N SER A 70 8.99 -3.16 13.01
CA SER A 70 8.83 -1.75 13.38
C SER A 70 7.82 -0.98 12.51
N ARG A 71 7.48 -1.50 11.32
CA ARG A 71 6.46 -0.98 10.42
C ARG A 71 5.10 -1.66 10.63
N ARG A 72 4.99 -2.53 11.64
CA ARG A 72 3.80 -3.31 12.02
C ARG A 72 3.36 -4.36 11.00
N SER A 73 4.27 -4.85 10.15
CA SER A 73 3.98 -6.01 9.30
C SER A 73 4.11 -7.31 10.09
N ASN A 74 3.25 -8.30 9.79
CA ASN A 74 3.33 -9.65 10.37
C ASN A 74 4.17 -10.55 9.47
N ASN A 75 5.27 -11.09 9.98
CA ASN A 75 6.20 -11.91 9.20
C ASN A 75 6.35 -13.30 9.81
N VAL A 76 6.49 -14.31 8.97
CA VAL A 76 6.90 -15.65 9.41
C VAL A 76 8.39 -15.60 9.72
N GLU A 77 8.78 -15.94 10.94
CA GLU A 77 10.18 -16.07 11.35
C GLU A 77 10.70 -17.43 10.88
N ALA A 78 11.71 -17.42 10.00
CA ALA A 78 12.38 -18.63 9.57
C ALA A 78 13.29 -19.17 10.69
N ASN A 79 13.34 -20.50 10.83
CA ASN A 79 14.18 -21.20 11.81
C ASN A 79 15.67 -21.17 11.45
#